data_AF-A0A182T0N1-F1
#
_entry.id   AF-A0A182T0N1-F1
#
_cell.length_a   1.000
_cell.length_b   1.000
_cell.length_c   1.000
_cell.angle_alpha   90.00
_cell.angle_beta   90.00
_cell.angle_gamma   90.00
#
_symmetry.space_group_name_H-M   'P 1'
#
loop_
_entity.id
_entity.type
_entity.pdbx_description
1 polymer ?
#
loop_
_entity_poly.entity_id
_entity_poly.type
_entity_poly.pdbx_seq_one_letter_code
_entity_poly.pdbx_strand_id
1 'polypeptide(L)'
;NVSLRELFLPGTHCSGCYQTRNNVGNVFLKKIGFRQSLDVWSQLVFGVRYLDFSIGYYPSHNGTRNFWIMNEHFRVASLGPILQDIRRFVILSEETVFLDFRRFPLGFHNNPEQHEALLALLDQELGDLVYRRQFLASDEVETLDADGESYNLTLGDMRREGKYILITYNHEASLNGKSSEHNGQSTSVSISDYPIVAWLLWQ
;
A
#
# COMPACT_ATOMS: atom_id res chain seq x y z
N ASN A 1 8.10 -23.72 -7.93
CA ASN A 1 8.33 -22.41 -7.31
C ASN A 1 8.40 -21.40 -8.44
N VAL A 2 7.55 -20.36 -8.47
CA VAL A 2 7.44 -19.41 -9.60
C VAL A 2 7.92 -18.03 -9.14
N SER A 3 8.81 -17.39 -9.91
CA SER A 3 9.31 -16.04 -9.62
C SER A 3 8.19 -15.02 -9.79
N LEU A 4 8.22 -13.94 -8.99
CA LEU A 4 7.28 -12.83 -9.14
C LEU A 4 7.28 -12.23 -10.56
N ARG A 5 8.43 -12.25 -11.25
CA ARG A 5 8.57 -11.74 -12.63
C ARG A 5 7.83 -12.58 -13.68
N GLU A 6 7.59 -13.84 -13.38
CA GLU A 6 6.98 -14.80 -14.30
C GLU A 6 5.46 -14.89 -14.09
N LEU A 7 4.93 -14.17 -13.09
CA LEU A 7 3.50 -14.17 -12.79
C LEU A 7 2.73 -13.30 -13.76
N PHE A 8 1.64 -13.86 -14.28
CA PHE A 8 0.54 -13.09 -14.83
C PHE A 8 -0.48 -12.83 -13.72
N LEU A 9 -0.63 -11.58 -13.29
CA LEU A 9 -1.53 -11.19 -12.20
C LEU A 9 -2.64 -10.28 -12.74
N PRO A 10 -3.92 -10.69 -12.68
CA PRO A 10 -5.01 -9.78 -12.96
C PRO A 10 -5.09 -8.70 -11.86
N GLY A 11 -5.22 -7.45 -12.29
CA GLY A 11 -5.29 -6.29 -11.41
C GLY A 11 -6.47 -5.37 -11.73
N THR A 12 -6.80 -4.52 -10.78
CA THR A 12 -7.82 -3.46 -10.97
C THR A 12 -7.22 -2.10 -10.64
N HIS A 13 -7.53 -1.09 -11.45
CA HIS A 13 -7.19 0.31 -11.16
C HIS A 13 -8.21 0.92 -10.21
N CYS A 14 -7.77 1.73 -9.24
CA CYS A 14 -8.68 2.37 -8.28
C CYS A 14 -9.57 1.30 -7.59
N SER A 15 -8.96 0.23 -7.06
CA SER A 15 -9.66 -0.98 -6.63
C SER A 15 -10.70 -0.72 -5.54
N GLY A 16 -10.47 0.29 -4.69
CA GLY A 16 -11.40 0.72 -3.64
C GLY A 16 -12.52 1.66 -4.11
N CYS A 17 -12.56 2.00 -5.41
CA CYS A 17 -13.46 3.01 -5.97
C CYS A 17 -14.79 2.38 -6.38
N TYR A 18 -15.49 1.75 -5.44
CA TYR A 18 -16.79 1.12 -5.64
C TYR A 18 -17.86 1.74 -4.75
N GLN A 19 -19.12 1.42 -5.06
CA GLN A 19 -20.25 1.89 -4.27
C GLN A 19 -20.31 1.15 -2.93
N THR A 20 -20.30 1.90 -1.84
CA THR A 20 -20.48 1.40 -0.47
C THR A 20 -21.88 1.74 0.04
N ARG A 21 -22.30 1.09 1.14
CA ARG A 21 -23.57 1.44 1.82
C ARG A 21 -23.61 2.91 2.24
N ASN A 22 -22.46 3.51 2.56
CA ASN A 22 -22.37 4.89 3.02
C ASN A 22 -22.50 5.92 1.89
N ASN A 23 -22.28 5.52 0.63
CA ASN A 23 -22.25 6.43 -0.51
C ASN A 23 -23.27 6.07 -1.61
N VAL A 24 -24.14 5.08 -1.39
CA VAL A 24 -25.19 4.64 -2.33
C VAL A 24 -26.17 5.76 -2.73
N GLY A 25 -26.37 6.76 -1.88
CA GLY A 25 -27.19 7.94 -2.18
C GLY A 25 -26.46 9.04 -2.96
N ASN A 26 -25.14 8.94 -3.14
CA ASN A 26 -24.34 10.02 -3.71
C ASN A 26 -24.40 10.00 -5.25
N VAL A 27 -25.27 10.86 -5.80
CA VAL A 27 -25.48 11.01 -7.26
C VAL A 27 -24.19 11.38 -7.99
N PHE A 28 -23.34 12.20 -7.37
CA PHE A 28 -22.10 12.65 -7.99
C PHE A 28 -21.07 11.52 -8.08
N LEU A 29 -20.88 10.75 -7.01
CA LEU A 29 -19.99 9.58 -7.03
C LEU A 29 -20.48 8.50 -8.01
N LYS A 30 -21.79 8.30 -8.16
CA LYS A 30 -22.34 7.40 -9.19
C LYS A 30 -21.95 7.81 -10.61
N LYS A 31 -21.86 9.11 -10.88
CA LYS A 31 -21.58 9.62 -12.22
C LYS A 31 -20.09 9.53 -12.56
N ILE A 32 -19.21 9.86 -11.61
CA ILE A 32 -17.77 10.03 -11.91
C ILE A 32 -16.82 9.45 -10.85
N GLY A 33 -17.32 9.04 -9.69
CA GLY A 33 -16.52 8.62 -8.54
C GLY A 33 -16.23 7.12 -8.48
N PHE A 34 -17.09 6.27 -9.06
CA PHE A 34 -16.88 4.82 -9.06
C PHE A 34 -16.17 4.34 -10.33
N ARG A 35 -15.20 3.44 -10.15
CA ARG A 35 -14.44 2.75 -11.21
C ARG A 35 -14.66 1.24 -11.19
N GLN A 36 -15.06 0.70 -10.05
CA GLN A 36 -15.28 -0.72 -9.85
C GLN A 36 -16.76 -1.01 -9.57
N SER A 37 -17.28 -2.07 -10.17
CA SER A 37 -18.64 -2.58 -9.90
C SER A 37 -18.69 -3.50 -8.68
N LEU A 38 -17.54 -4.02 -8.26
CA LEU A 38 -17.38 -5.00 -7.18
C LEU A 38 -16.60 -4.40 -6.02
N ASP A 39 -16.93 -4.82 -4.79
CA ASP A 39 -16.09 -4.54 -3.63
C ASP A 39 -14.76 -5.32 -3.67
N VAL A 40 -13.82 -4.93 -2.82
CA VAL A 40 -12.46 -5.52 -2.83
C VAL A 40 -12.50 -7.01 -2.49
N TRP A 41 -13.35 -7.42 -1.54
CA TRP A 41 -13.57 -8.84 -1.25
C TRP A 41 -13.96 -9.63 -2.50
N SER A 42 -14.97 -9.18 -3.24
CA SER A 42 -15.47 -9.85 -4.43
C SER A 42 -14.45 -9.84 -5.58
N GLN A 43 -13.70 -8.73 -5.73
CA GLN A 43 -12.57 -8.67 -6.68
C GLN A 43 -11.54 -9.78 -6.38
N LEU A 44 -11.15 -9.94 -5.12
CA LEU A 44 -10.22 -10.99 -4.68
C LEU A 44 -10.80 -12.40 -4.91
N VAL A 45 -12.06 -12.63 -4.56
CA VAL A 45 -12.75 -13.92 -4.80
C VAL A 45 -12.80 -14.27 -6.29
N PHE A 46 -12.95 -13.29 -7.17
CA PHE A 46 -12.94 -13.51 -8.63
C PHE A 46 -11.55 -13.46 -9.28
N GLY A 47 -10.49 -13.55 -8.46
CA GLY A 47 -9.14 -13.82 -8.93
C GLY A 47 -8.25 -12.59 -9.08
N VAL A 48 -8.71 -11.38 -8.77
CA VAL A 48 -7.84 -10.18 -8.76
C VAL A 48 -6.76 -10.37 -7.70
N ARG A 49 -5.49 -10.16 -8.05
CA ARG A 49 -4.34 -10.29 -7.14
C ARG A 49 -3.48 -9.03 -7.05
N TYR A 50 -3.76 -8.02 -7.87
CA TYR A 50 -3.12 -6.71 -7.82
C TYR A 50 -4.17 -5.60 -7.58
N LEU A 51 -4.08 -4.92 -6.44
CA LEU A 51 -5.00 -3.87 -6.03
C LEU A 51 -4.29 -2.52 -6.01
N ASP A 52 -4.80 -1.56 -6.77
CA ASP A 52 -4.25 -0.20 -6.85
C ASP A 52 -5.11 0.80 -6.10
N PHE A 53 -4.49 1.47 -5.12
CA PHE A 53 -5.13 2.44 -4.25
C PHE A 53 -4.51 3.83 -4.38
N SER A 54 -5.39 4.82 -4.43
CA SER A 54 -5.05 6.24 -4.27
C SER A 54 -5.59 6.71 -2.92
N ILE A 55 -4.73 7.24 -2.05
CA ILE A 55 -5.07 7.52 -0.65
C ILE A 55 -5.10 9.02 -0.37
N GLY A 56 -6.17 9.44 0.30
CA GLY A 56 -6.33 10.78 0.84
C GLY A 56 -6.36 10.74 2.36
N TYR A 57 -5.75 11.74 2.99
CA TYR A 57 -5.86 11.99 4.41
C TYR A 57 -6.88 13.11 4.67
N TYR A 58 -7.83 12.85 5.58
CA TYR A 58 -8.82 13.82 6.02
C TYR A 58 -9.01 13.69 7.53
N PRO A 59 -8.52 14.65 8.34
CA PRO A 59 -8.62 14.56 9.79
C PRO A 59 -10.07 14.35 10.24
N SER A 60 -10.31 13.31 11.04
CA SER A 60 -11.60 13.08 11.70
C SER A 60 -11.48 13.47 13.17
N HIS A 61 -12.48 14.18 13.69
CA HIS A 61 -12.56 14.57 15.11
C HIS A 61 -12.45 13.38 16.09
N ASN A 62 -12.74 12.15 15.62
CA ASN A 62 -12.68 10.94 16.44
C ASN A 62 -11.47 10.05 16.12
N GLY A 63 -10.51 10.50 15.29
CA GLY A 63 -9.25 9.83 14.96
C GLY A 63 -9.35 8.50 14.18
N THR A 64 -10.53 7.91 14.07
CA THR A 64 -10.73 6.53 13.59
C THR A 64 -10.88 6.39 12.07
N ARG A 65 -11.03 7.49 11.32
CA ARG A 65 -11.29 7.47 9.87
C ARG A 65 -10.56 8.57 9.12
N ASN A 66 -9.24 8.60 9.30
CA ASN A 66 -8.43 9.63 8.66
C ASN A 66 -8.05 9.28 7.21
N PHE A 67 -8.01 7.99 6.86
CA PHE A 67 -7.58 7.53 5.53
C PHE A 67 -8.75 7.08 4.65
N TRP A 68 -8.72 7.56 3.41
CA TRP A 68 -9.77 7.38 2.44
C TRP A 68 -9.23 6.93 1.09
N ILE A 69 -9.98 6.07 0.41
CA ILE A 69 -9.81 5.81 -1.01
C ILE A 69 -10.29 7.02 -1.80
N MET A 70 -9.43 7.46 -2.71
CA MET A 70 -9.66 8.60 -3.59
C MET A 70 -9.80 8.12 -5.04
N ASN A 71 -10.74 8.74 -5.76
CA ASN A 71 -10.73 8.74 -7.22
C ASN A 71 -10.52 10.19 -7.64
N GLU A 72 -9.32 10.50 -8.14
CA GLU A 72 -8.86 11.88 -8.29
C GLU A 72 -9.06 12.67 -6.97
N HIS A 73 -9.85 13.73 -6.99
CA HIS A 73 -10.15 14.57 -5.81
C HIS A 73 -11.37 14.08 -5.00
N PHE A 74 -11.99 12.95 -5.36
CA PHE A 74 -13.23 12.48 -4.75
C PHE A 74 -13.00 11.39 -3.71
N ARG A 75 -13.54 11.61 -2.52
CA ARG A 75 -13.53 10.65 -1.42
C ARG A 75 -14.58 9.56 -1.63
N VAL A 76 -14.13 8.33 -1.82
CA VAL A 76 -15.02 7.20 -2.19
C VAL A 76 -15.36 6.32 -0.99
N ALA A 77 -14.36 5.73 -0.35
CA ALA A 77 -14.52 4.74 0.70
C ALA A 77 -13.47 4.94 1.81
N SER A 78 -13.74 4.45 3.02
CA SER A 78 -12.73 4.43 4.07
C SER A 78 -11.76 3.27 3.84
N LEU A 79 -10.47 3.49 4.10
CA LEU A 79 -9.43 2.48 3.86
C LEU A 79 -9.52 1.28 4.83
N GLY A 80 -9.80 1.52 6.11
CA GLY A 80 -9.77 0.48 7.15
C GLY A 80 -10.56 -0.80 6.81
N PRO A 81 -11.86 -0.72 6.47
CA PRO A 81 -12.64 -1.90 6.09
C PRO A 81 -12.07 -2.68 4.89
N ILE A 82 -11.42 -1.99 3.95
CA ILE A 82 -10.79 -2.63 2.79
C ILE A 82 -9.56 -3.43 3.23
N LEU A 83 -8.73 -2.90 4.13
CA LEU A 83 -7.59 -3.63 4.69
C LEU A 83 -8.06 -4.88 5.44
N GLN A 84 -9.18 -4.80 6.16
CA GLN A 84 -9.77 -5.93 6.87
C GLN A 84 -10.26 -7.02 5.91
N ASP A 85 -10.89 -6.65 4.79
CA ASP A 85 -11.29 -7.59 3.73
C ASP A 85 -10.06 -8.30 3.12
N ILE A 86 -8.99 -7.55 2.84
CA ILE A 86 -7.72 -8.11 2.32
C ILE A 86 -7.11 -9.08 3.32
N ARG A 87 -6.99 -8.68 4.59
CA ARG A 87 -6.48 -9.53 5.68
C ARG A 87 -7.26 -10.85 5.74
N ARG A 88 -8.59 -10.74 5.80
CA ARG A 88 -9.49 -11.89 5.87
C ARG A 88 -9.30 -12.82 4.68
N PHE A 89 -9.23 -12.27 3.47
CA PHE A 89 -9.05 -13.05 2.25
C PHE A 89 -7.74 -13.85 2.32
N VAL A 90 -6.63 -13.16 2.56
CA VAL A 90 -5.28 -13.75 2.60
C VAL A 90 -5.16 -14.85 3.66
N ILE A 91 -5.72 -14.65 4.85
CA ILE A 91 -5.73 -15.66 5.91
C ILE A 91 -6.50 -16.92 5.50
N LEU A 92 -7.61 -16.76 4.77
CA LEU A 92 -8.47 -17.88 4.37
C LEU A 92 -7.95 -18.61 3.12
N SER A 93 -7.28 -17.91 2.21
CA SER A 93 -6.88 -18.45 0.92
C SER A 93 -5.40 -18.81 0.85
N GLU A 94 -4.55 -18.22 1.70
CA GLU A 94 -3.08 -18.30 1.63
C GLU A 94 -2.54 -17.85 0.25
N GLU A 95 -3.33 -17.04 -0.46
CA GLU A 95 -2.98 -16.49 -1.76
C GLU A 95 -2.25 -15.16 -1.62
N THR A 96 -1.27 -14.96 -2.50
CA THR A 96 -0.47 -13.74 -2.48
C THR A 96 -1.22 -12.57 -3.12
N VAL A 97 -1.28 -11.43 -2.43
CA VAL A 97 -1.93 -10.21 -2.91
C VAL A 97 -0.95 -9.05 -2.91
N PHE A 98 -0.97 -8.28 -4.00
CA PHE A 98 -0.15 -7.09 -4.20
C PHE A 98 -1.00 -5.85 -3.97
N LEU A 99 -0.54 -4.98 -3.07
CA LEU A 99 -1.20 -3.73 -2.73
C LEU A 99 -0.33 -2.56 -3.17
N ASP A 100 -0.88 -1.69 -4.02
CA ASP A 100 -0.15 -0.57 -4.58
C ASP A 100 -0.64 0.77 -4.03
N PHE A 101 0.26 1.48 -3.35
CA PHE A 101 0.05 2.78 -2.72
C PHE A 101 1.04 3.80 -3.29
N ARG A 102 0.88 4.14 -4.58
CA ARG A 102 1.74 5.13 -5.24
C ARG A 102 1.16 6.53 -5.37
N ARG A 103 -0.14 6.70 -5.12
CA ARG A 103 -0.86 7.97 -5.36
C ARG A 103 -1.46 8.54 -4.08
N PHE A 104 -1.10 9.80 -3.79
CA PHE A 104 -1.50 10.51 -2.58
C PHE A 104 -2.10 11.89 -2.91
N PRO A 105 -3.30 11.96 -3.53
CA PRO A 105 -3.83 13.19 -4.11
C PRO A 105 -4.30 14.24 -3.09
N LEU A 106 -4.42 13.91 -1.80
CA LEU A 106 -4.95 14.84 -0.79
C LEU A 106 -4.36 14.59 0.59
N GLY A 107 -3.85 15.64 1.25
CA GLY A 107 -3.43 15.60 2.64
C GLY A 107 -2.15 14.79 2.90
N PHE A 108 -1.19 14.81 1.98
CA PHE A 108 0.13 14.18 2.18
C PHE A 108 1.29 15.11 1.79
N HIS A 109 1.06 16.06 0.87
CA HIS A 109 2.07 17.01 0.43
C HIS A 109 2.58 17.86 1.61
N ASN A 110 3.91 17.89 1.82
CA ASN A 110 4.60 18.55 2.93
C ASN A 110 4.17 18.09 4.34
N ASN A 111 3.64 16.88 4.45
CA ASN A 111 3.19 16.34 5.72
C ASN A 111 3.69 14.88 5.92
N PRO A 112 4.99 14.70 6.24
CA PRO A 112 5.58 13.37 6.41
C PRO A 112 4.89 12.54 7.51
N GLU A 113 4.34 13.17 8.55
CA GLU A 113 3.64 12.48 9.64
C GLU A 113 2.36 11.76 9.16
N GLN A 114 1.77 12.20 8.04
CA GLN A 114 0.60 11.55 7.45
C GLN A 114 0.99 10.29 6.67
N HIS A 115 2.19 10.28 6.06
CA HIS A 115 2.80 9.06 5.54
C HIS A 115 3.13 8.08 6.67
N GLU A 116 3.74 8.55 7.76
CA GLU A 116 4.04 7.71 8.94
C GLU A 116 2.77 7.11 9.54
N ALA A 117 1.71 7.89 9.72
CA ALA A 117 0.43 7.41 10.21
C ALA A 117 -0.23 6.39 9.26
N LEU A 118 -0.07 6.54 7.94
CA LEU A 118 -0.56 5.55 6.98
C LEU A 118 0.23 4.24 7.10
N LEU A 119 1.55 4.32 7.17
CA LEU A 119 2.42 3.15 7.33
C LEU A 119 2.12 2.41 8.64
N ALA A 120 1.90 3.14 9.74
CA ALA A 120 1.49 2.56 11.02
C ALA A 120 0.14 1.84 10.92
N LEU A 121 -0.84 2.39 10.18
CA LEU A 121 -2.11 1.72 9.93
C LEU A 121 -1.92 0.43 9.10
N LEU A 122 -1.10 0.48 8.05
CA LEU A 122 -0.80 -0.70 7.22
C LEU A 122 -0.10 -1.79 8.03
N ASP A 123 0.84 -1.40 8.89
CA ASP A 123 1.54 -2.32 9.79
C ASP A 123 0.58 -2.95 10.81
N GLN A 124 -0.28 -2.14 11.42
CA GLN A 124 -1.28 -2.61 12.37
C GLN A 124 -2.26 -3.62 11.75
N GLU A 125 -2.75 -3.36 10.54
CA GLU A 125 -3.77 -4.21 9.92
C GLU A 125 -3.18 -5.44 9.20
N LEU A 126 -1.99 -5.31 8.60
CA LEU A 126 -1.44 -6.30 7.67
C LEU A 126 0.00 -6.72 7.96
N GLY A 127 0.72 -6.05 8.88
CA GLY A 127 2.18 -6.16 9.01
C GLY A 127 2.71 -7.55 9.38
N ASP A 128 1.90 -8.40 9.98
CA ASP A 128 2.21 -9.81 10.24
C ASP A 128 2.15 -10.69 8.98
N LEU A 129 1.39 -10.28 7.96
CA LEU A 129 1.20 -10.98 6.68
C LEU A 129 2.07 -10.41 5.55
N VAL A 130 2.63 -9.21 5.73
CA VAL A 130 3.47 -8.53 4.74
C VAL A 130 4.86 -9.15 4.69
N TYR A 131 5.31 -9.51 3.49
CA TYR A 131 6.69 -9.86 3.24
C TYR A 131 7.53 -8.59 3.24
N ARG A 132 8.48 -8.49 4.18
CA ARG A 132 9.47 -7.41 4.23
C ARG A 132 10.79 -8.00 3.80
N ARG A 133 11.40 -7.46 2.74
CA ARG A 133 12.73 -7.94 2.39
C ARG A 133 13.74 -7.46 3.43
N GLN A 134 14.62 -8.37 3.82
CA GLN A 134 15.73 -8.11 4.71
C GLN A 134 16.83 -7.45 3.89
N PHE A 135 17.20 -6.20 4.22
CA PHE A 135 18.45 -5.63 3.72
C PHE A 135 19.57 -6.26 4.53
N LEU A 136 20.42 -7.07 3.89
CA LEU A 136 21.67 -7.48 4.52
C LEU A 136 22.50 -6.21 4.75
N ALA A 137 22.98 -6.03 5.98
CA ALA A 137 23.82 -4.90 6.33
C ALA A 137 25.06 -4.89 5.42
N SER A 138 25.48 -3.68 5.06
CA SER A 138 26.43 -3.29 4.01
C SER A 138 27.83 -3.91 4.06
N ASP A 139 28.15 -4.82 4.98
CA ASP A 139 29.50 -5.35 5.15
C ASP A 139 29.77 -6.63 4.34
N GLU A 140 28.76 -7.18 3.64
CA GLU A 140 28.90 -8.36 2.75
C GLU A 140 28.65 -8.06 1.26
N VAL A 141 28.49 -6.80 0.88
CA VAL A 141 28.05 -6.38 -0.47
C VAL A 141 29.24 -6.05 -1.39
N GLU A 142 30.18 -6.99 -1.55
CA GLU A 142 31.18 -6.89 -2.62
C GLU A 142 31.03 -7.94 -3.74
N THR A 143 30.07 -8.86 -3.68
CA THR A 143 30.04 -9.95 -4.70
C THR A 143 28.67 -10.36 -5.25
N LEU A 144 27.56 -9.74 -4.88
CA LEU A 144 26.26 -10.09 -5.45
C LEU A 144 25.52 -8.84 -5.91
N ASP A 145 25.11 -8.85 -7.18
CA ASP A 145 24.25 -7.86 -7.80
C ASP A 145 23.02 -7.63 -6.90
N ALA A 146 23.04 -6.57 -6.09
CA ALA A 146 21.98 -6.25 -5.12
C ALA A 146 20.60 -6.09 -5.79
N ASP A 147 20.60 -5.84 -7.10
CA ASP A 147 19.42 -5.76 -7.95
C ASP A 147 18.84 -7.15 -8.27
N GLY A 148 19.64 -8.22 -8.36
CA GLY A 148 19.24 -9.55 -8.81
C GLY A 148 18.35 -10.34 -7.83
N GLU A 149 18.60 -10.21 -6.52
CA GLU A 149 17.86 -10.88 -5.43
C GLU A 149 16.36 -10.54 -5.45
N SER A 150 16.05 -9.26 -5.72
CA SER A 150 14.70 -8.70 -5.82
C SER A 150 13.78 -9.45 -6.75
N TYR A 151 14.37 -9.90 -7.84
CA TYR A 151 13.67 -10.38 -9.01
C TYR A 151 13.53 -11.89 -9.03
N ASN A 152 14.33 -12.55 -8.21
CA ASN A 152 14.27 -13.98 -8.00
C ASN A 152 13.37 -14.35 -6.82
N LEU A 153 12.80 -13.38 -6.10
CA LEU A 153 11.76 -13.62 -5.11
C LEU A 153 10.64 -14.45 -5.75
N THR A 154 10.27 -15.54 -5.10
CA THR A 154 9.18 -16.41 -5.54
C THR A 154 8.01 -16.37 -4.57
N LEU A 155 6.83 -16.77 -5.04
CA LEU A 155 5.68 -16.98 -4.16
C LEU A 155 5.96 -18.01 -3.06
N GLY A 156 6.78 -19.03 -3.35
CA GLY A 156 7.13 -20.05 -2.38
C GLY A 156 8.02 -19.53 -1.25
N ASP A 157 8.86 -18.53 -1.51
CA ASP A 157 9.72 -17.92 -0.48
C ASP A 157 8.86 -17.15 0.52
N MET A 158 7.96 -16.29 0.02
CA MET A 158 7.01 -15.54 0.85
C MET A 158 6.17 -16.50 1.73
N ARG A 159 5.61 -17.56 1.13
CA ARG A 159 4.77 -18.52 1.84
C ARG A 159 5.50 -19.29 2.94
N ARG A 160 6.79 -19.62 2.74
CA ARG A 160 7.59 -20.29 3.79
C ARG A 160 7.76 -19.43 5.04
N GLU A 161 7.70 -18.12 4.91
CA GLU A 161 7.72 -17.16 6.02
C GLU A 161 6.31 -16.83 6.56
N GLY A 162 5.27 -17.50 6.06
CA GLY A 162 3.88 -17.17 6.38
C GLY A 162 3.46 -15.79 5.89
N LYS A 163 4.12 -15.29 4.84
CA LYS A 163 3.87 -13.97 4.25
C LYS A 163 3.15 -14.13 2.92
N TYR A 164 2.18 -13.25 2.71
CA TYR A 164 1.26 -13.34 1.58
C TYR A 164 0.95 -11.97 0.98
N ILE A 165 1.38 -10.88 1.61
CA ILE A 165 1.12 -9.54 1.10
C ILE A 165 2.43 -8.91 0.66
N LEU A 166 2.42 -8.28 -0.51
CA LEU A 166 3.47 -7.38 -0.95
C LEU A 166 2.88 -5.99 -1.10
N ILE A 167 3.52 -4.99 -0.52
CA ILE A 167 3.09 -3.60 -0.57
C ILE A 167 4.11 -2.83 -1.41
N THR A 168 3.65 -2.09 -2.42
CA THR A 168 4.44 -1.06 -3.11
C THR A 168 4.01 0.30 -2.61
N TYR A 169 4.97 1.14 -2.26
CA TYR A 169 4.71 2.45 -1.68
C TYR A 169 5.60 3.52 -2.33
N ASN A 170 5.02 4.63 -2.77
CA ASN A 170 5.82 5.73 -3.32
C ASN A 170 6.51 6.51 -2.19
N HIS A 171 7.76 6.15 -1.90
CA HIS A 171 8.57 6.81 -0.88
C HIS A 171 8.91 8.27 -1.23
N GLU A 172 9.16 8.59 -2.50
CA GLU A 172 9.54 9.96 -2.90
C GLU A 172 8.45 10.98 -2.54
N ALA A 173 7.17 10.60 -2.69
CA ALA A 173 6.05 11.43 -2.25
C ALA A 173 6.13 11.80 -0.75
N SER A 174 6.66 10.90 0.09
CA SER A 174 6.85 11.13 1.53
C SER A 174 8.04 12.03 1.88
N LEU A 175 8.97 12.24 0.94
CA LEU A 175 10.19 13.03 1.14
C LEU A 175 10.04 14.49 0.69
N ASN A 176 9.02 14.81 -0.12
CA ASN A 176 8.84 16.11 -0.76
C ASN A 176 8.65 17.32 0.19
N GLY A 177 8.56 17.10 1.51
CA GLY A 177 8.55 18.16 2.53
C GLY A 177 9.92 18.50 3.16
N LYS A 178 11.00 17.77 2.84
CA LYS A 178 12.32 17.94 3.50
C LYS A 178 13.31 18.85 2.75
N SER A 179 12.96 19.38 1.58
CA SER A 179 13.86 20.18 0.73
C SER A 179 13.79 21.69 0.97
N SER A 180 13.18 22.14 2.07
CA SER A 180 13.07 23.57 2.39
C SER A 180 13.19 23.82 3.89
N GLU A 181 14.40 23.72 4.45
CA GLU A 181 14.85 24.60 5.56
C GLU A 181 16.32 24.35 5.93
N HIS A 182 17.08 25.44 5.93
CA HIS A 182 18.44 25.54 6.46
C HIS A 182 18.38 25.69 7.99
N ASN A 183 19.39 25.11 8.66
CA ASN A 183 19.86 25.37 10.02
C ASN A 183 19.13 24.70 11.21
N GLY A 184 19.89 23.85 11.91
CA GLY A 184 19.76 23.65 13.35
C GLY A 184 19.05 22.36 13.76
N GLN A 185 19.86 21.36 14.14
CA GLN A 185 19.56 20.22 15.02
C GLN A 185 18.07 19.87 15.19
N SER A 186 17.59 18.93 14.36
CA SER A 186 16.40 18.14 14.66
C SER A 186 16.80 16.68 14.68
N THR A 187 16.53 16.00 15.79
CA THR A 187 16.69 14.55 15.94
C THR A 187 15.80 13.85 14.92
N SER A 188 16.40 13.40 13.82
CA SER A 188 15.70 12.78 12.70
C SER A 188 15.56 11.28 12.93
N VAL A 189 14.35 10.81 13.22
CA VAL A 189 13.95 9.45 12.85
C VAL A 189 13.66 9.50 11.35
N SER A 190 14.33 8.66 10.59
CA SER A 190 14.24 8.68 9.13
C SER A 190 13.07 7.81 8.70
N ILE A 191 12.34 8.20 7.64
CA ILE A 191 11.33 7.32 7.04
C ILE A 191 11.98 6.05 6.47
N SER A 192 13.31 6.07 6.25
CA SER A 192 14.12 4.87 5.96
C SER A 192 14.13 3.83 7.09
N ASP A 193 13.69 4.20 8.30
CA ASP A 193 13.60 3.30 9.45
C ASP A 193 12.29 2.48 9.43
N TYR A 194 11.39 2.74 8.47
CA TYR A 194 10.21 1.91 8.22
C TYR A 194 10.53 0.83 7.17
N PRO A 195 10.59 -0.45 7.55
CA PRO A 195 10.94 -1.54 6.63
C PRO A 195 9.87 -1.86 5.57
N ILE A 196 8.73 -1.14 5.57
CA ILE A 196 7.69 -1.17 4.53
C ILE A 196 8.11 -0.33 3.30
N VAL A 197 9.02 0.62 3.49
CA VAL A 197 9.35 1.69 2.53
C VAL A 197 10.56 1.34 1.67
N ALA A 198 11.47 0.51 2.20
CA ALA A 198 12.37 -0.22 1.32
C ALA A 198 11.51 -1.23 0.55
N TRP A 199 11.77 -1.41 -0.75
CA TRP A 199 11.10 -2.36 -1.67
C TRP A 199 9.82 -1.82 -2.35
N LEU A 200 9.62 -1.92 -3.66
CA LEU A 200 10.24 -2.73 -4.70
C LEU A 200 9.84 -2.11 -6.07
N LEU A 201 10.84 -1.74 -6.87
CA LEU A 201 10.79 -1.19 -8.23
C LEU A 201 10.48 0.31 -8.39
N TRP A 202 11.58 1.04 -8.48
CA TRP A 202 11.76 2.24 -9.30
C TRP A 202 11.19 2.03 -10.71
N GLN A 203 10.16 2.81 -11.06
CA GLN A 203 9.98 3.49 -12.35
C GLN A 203 9.19 4.76 -12.12
#